data_AF-A0A950GLT4-F1
#
_entry.id   AF-A0A950GLT4-F1
#
_cell.length_a   1.000
_cell.length_b   1.000
_cell.length_c   1.000
_cell.angle_alpha   90.00
_cell.angle_beta   90.00
_cell.angle_gamma   90.00
#
_symmetry.space_group_name_H-M   'P 1'
#
loop_
_entity.id
_entity.type
_entity.pdbx_description
1 polymer ?
#
loop_
_entity_poly.entity_id
_entity_poly.type
_entity_poly.pdbx_seq_one_letter_code
_entity_poly.pdbx_strand_id
1 'polypeptide(L)'
;MLDATRQRPGDPWLAVWTAEILRGLGGLTNVLQGGRLTEPVVHKSRRELKRLRSLLRLAPASIVDLADDTREVTGELRRRFGHSRDATVMLKTLQSFAGELGDTASRINPVLSAHHRQASAMLDRRSRRWDRDRMARFGELWRASPIRGNASHLCKGAVKAYRRARRQALALGKGKDAALHPLRKACVDHQNHLAF
;
A
#
# COMPACT_ATOMS: atom_id res chain seq x y z
N MET A 1 -46.12 -21.88 -1.36
CA MET A 1 -44.95 -21.35 -2.11
C MET A 1 -44.45 -20.13 -1.35
N LEU A 2 -43.37 -20.30 -0.59
CA LEU A 2 -42.73 -19.20 0.16
C LEU A 2 -41.63 -18.61 -0.72
N ASP A 3 -41.74 -17.31 -0.94
CA ASP A 3 -40.86 -16.46 -1.74
C ASP A 3 -39.43 -16.46 -1.15
N ALA A 4 -38.55 -17.31 -1.69
CA ALA A 4 -37.18 -17.51 -1.22
C ALA A 4 -36.14 -16.61 -1.93
N THR A 5 -36.56 -15.47 -2.50
CA THR A 5 -35.68 -14.57 -3.27
C THR A 5 -35.61 -13.16 -2.71
N ARG A 6 -35.89 -12.95 -1.42
CA ARG A 6 -35.34 -11.77 -0.73
C ARG A 6 -33.85 -12.00 -0.51
N GLN A 7 -33.04 -11.69 -1.52
CA GLN A 7 -31.61 -11.42 -1.31
C GLN A 7 -31.51 -10.47 -0.11
N ARG A 8 -30.96 -10.96 1.00
CA ARG A 8 -30.64 -10.07 2.12
C ARG A 8 -29.79 -8.94 1.54
N PRO A 9 -30.14 -7.67 1.79
CA PRO A 9 -29.28 -6.57 1.40
C PRO A 9 -27.87 -6.88 1.90
N GLY A 10 -26.89 -6.82 1.00
CA GLY A 10 -25.50 -7.09 1.34
C GLY A 10 -25.07 -6.22 2.51
N ASP A 11 -24.20 -6.74 3.37
CA ASP A 11 -23.73 -6.00 4.54
C ASP A 11 -23.14 -4.64 4.09
N PRO A 12 -23.69 -3.51 4.57
CA PRO A 12 -23.29 -2.18 4.10
C PRO A 12 -21.81 -1.88 4.35
N TRP A 13 -21.22 -2.44 5.41
CA TRP A 13 -19.79 -2.27 5.68
C TRP A 13 -18.91 -3.04 4.70
N LEU A 14 -19.35 -4.21 4.23
CA LEU A 14 -18.65 -4.92 3.15
C LEU A 14 -18.74 -4.15 1.84
N ALA A 15 -19.87 -3.51 1.55
CA ALA A 15 -20.02 -2.65 0.38
C ALA A 15 -19.06 -1.46 0.42
N VAL A 16 -18.98 -0.75 1.56
CA VAL A 16 -18.04 0.37 1.76
C VAL A 16 -16.59 -0.09 1.63
N TRP A 17 -16.21 -1.17 2.33
CA TRP A 17 -14.85 -1.73 2.24
C TRP A 17 -14.46 -2.09 0.79
N THR A 18 -15.37 -2.70 0.05
CA THR A 18 -15.17 -3.05 -1.37
C THR A 18 -15.01 -1.79 -2.22
N ALA A 19 -15.85 -0.78 -1.99
CA ALA A 19 -15.77 0.49 -2.70
C ALA A 19 -14.42 1.21 -2.45
N GLU A 20 -13.88 1.14 -1.24
CA GLU A 20 -12.54 1.68 -0.92
C GLU A 20 -11.42 0.94 -1.65
N ILE A 21 -11.51 -0.38 -1.76
CA ILE A 21 -10.56 -1.18 -2.55
C ILE A 21 -10.62 -0.79 -4.02
N LEU A 22 -11.83 -0.72 -4.59
CA LEU A 22 -12.04 -0.33 -5.98
C LEU A 22 -11.56 1.10 -6.25
N ARG A 23 -11.79 2.03 -5.32
CA ARG A 23 -11.29 3.41 -5.42
C ARG A 23 -9.76 3.43 -5.41
N GLY A 24 -9.12 2.65 -4.53
CA GLY A 24 -7.67 2.52 -4.48
C GLY A 24 -7.09 1.98 -5.78
N LEU A 25 -7.67 0.90 -6.32
CA LEU A 25 -7.25 0.30 -7.60
C LEU A 25 -7.46 1.25 -8.79
N GLY A 26 -8.62 1.91 -8.86
CA GLY A 26 -8.91 2.89 -9.92
C GLY A 26 -7.98 4.11 -9.85
N GLY A 27 -7.75 4.66 -8.65
CA GLY A 27 -6.82 5.76 -8.44
C GLY A 27 -5.39 5.42 -8.86
N LEU A 28 -4.91 4.21 -8.55
CA LEU A 28 -3.59 3.74 -8.97
C LEU A 28 -3.52 3.53 -10.49
N THR A 29 -4.56 2.95 -11.09
CA THR A 29 -4.66 2.79 -12.56
C THR A 29 -4.54 4.15 -13.25
N ASN A 30 -5.27 5.16 -12.78
CA ASN A 30 -5.22 6.52 -13.31
C ASN A 30 -3.83 7.16 -13.16
N VAL A 31 -3.17 6.99 -12.01
CA VAL A 31 -1.80 7.50 -11.80
C VAL A 31 -0.81 6.83 -12.75
N LEU A 32 -0.94 5.52 -12.97
CA LEU A 32 -0.05 4.77 -13.85
C LEU A 32 -0.30 5.09 -15.33
N GLN A 33 -1.53 5.41 -15.70
CA GLN A 33 -1.91 5.89 -17.03
C GLN A 33 -1.45 7.34 -17.30
N GLY A 34 -1.45 8.17 -16.26
CA GLY A 34 -1.11 9.59 -16.33
C GLY A 34 0.35 9.85 -16.73
N GLY A 35 0.67 11.14 -16.88
CA GLY A 35 1.95 11.64 -17.41
C GLY A 35 3.17 11.34 -16.52
N ARG A 36 3.93 12.37 -16.16
CA ARG A 36 5.17 12.22 -15.38
C ARG A 36 4.85 11.88 -13.92
N LEU A 37 5.49 10.84 -13.37
CA LEU A 37 5.44 10.56 -11.92
C LEU A 37 6.38 11.49 -11.17
N THR A 38 5.86 12.63 -10.72
CA THR A 38 6.58 13.56 -9.86
C THR A 38 6.70 12.99 -8.44
N GLU A 39 7.63 13.51 -7.65
CA GLU A 39 7.81 13.08 -6.24
C GLU A 39 6.52 13.19 -5.40
N PRO A 40 5.72 14.27 -5.47
CA PRO A 40 4.44 14.33 -4.76
C PRO A 40 3.47 13.21 -5.18
N VAL A 41 3.41 12.89 -6.48
CA VAL A 41 2.59 11.80 -7.00
C VAL A 41 3.10 10.46 -6.47
N VAL A 42 4.41 10.19 -6.55
CA VAL A 42 5.05 8.98 -6.02
C VAL A 42 4.76 8.82 -4.53
N HIS A 43 4.90 9.89 -3.75
CA HIS A 43 4.63 9.87 -2.31
C HIS A 43 3.16 9.56 -2.01
N LYS A 44 2.22 10.23 -2.69
CA LYS A 44 0.78 9.98 -2.55
C LYS A 44 0.44 8.53 -2.92
N SER A 45 0.94 8.04 -4.05
CA SER A 45 0.76 6.64 -4.48
C SER A 45 1.30 5.64 -3.46
N ARG A 46 2.46 5.90 -2.84
CA ARG A 46 2.98 5.05 -1.74
C ARG A 46 2.02 5.01 -0.56
N ARG A 47 1.38 6.12 -0.20
CA ARG A 47 0.39 6.17 0.88
C ARG A 47 -0.86 5.37 0.52
N GLU A 48 -1.39 5.56 -0.69
CA GLU A 48 -2.55 4.80 -1.16
C GLU A 48 -2.25 3.29 -1.21
N LEU A 49 -1.09 2.88 -1.71
CA LEU A 49 -0.67 1.47 -1.72
C LEU A 49 -0.54 0.89 -0.30
N LYS A 50 -0.10 1.67 0.68
CA LYS A 50 -0.07 1.24 2.10
C LYS A 50 -1.48 1.07 2.64
N ARG A 51 -2.38 2.01 2.36
CA ARG A 51 -3.79 1.95 2.76
C ARG A 51 -4.48 0.73 2.15
N LEU A 52 -4.40 0.58 0.82
CA LEU A 52 -4.97 -0.54 0.08
C LEU A 52 -4.47 -1.89 0.63
N ARG A 53 -3.16 -2.05 0.84
CA ARG A 53 -2.60 -3.26 1.45
C ARG A 53 -3.09 -3.52 2.88
N SER A 54 -3.44 -2.48 3.62
CA SER A 54 -4.02 -2.64 4.96
C SER A 54 -5.45 -3.14 4.86
N LEU A 55 -6.26 -2.56 3.96
CA LEU A 55 -7.65 -2.96 3.71
C LEU A 55 -7.76 -4.40 3.20
N LEU A 56 -6.88 -4.82 2.29
CA LEU A 56 -6.87 -6.18 1.75
C LEU A 56 -6.62 -7.26 2.83
N ARG A 57 -5.98 -6.92 3.96
CA ARG A 57 -5.80 -7.85 5.09
C ARG A 57 -7.07 -8.10 5.89
N LEU A 58 -8.13 -7.34 5.64
CA LEU A 58 -9.44 -7.53 6.26
C LEU A 58 -10.34 -8.48 5.48
N ALA A 59 -9.87 -8.97 4.32
CA ALA A 59 -10.69 -9.75 3.40
C ALA A 59 -11.37 -10.95 4.10
N PRO A 60 -12.69 -11.13 3.90
CA PRO A 60 -13.37 -12.34 4.35
C PRO A 60 -12.87 -13.56 3.57
N ALA A 61 -13.13 -14.75 4.11
CA ALA A 61 -12.70 -16.00 3.52
C ALA A 61 -13.18 -16.20 2.07
N SER A 62 -14.33 -15.63 1.70
CA SER A 62 -14.88 -15.75 0.34
C SER A 62 -14.05 -15.07 -0.75
N ILE A 63 -13.10 -14.19 -0.39
CA ILE A 63 -12.33 -13.38 -1.33
C ILE A 63 -10.85 -13.29 -0.95
N VAL A 64 -10.39 -14.13 -0.02
CA VAL A 64 -9.06 -14.03 0.57
C VAL A 64 -7.94 -14.23 -0.47
N ASP A 65 -8.12 -15.16 -1.41
CA ASP A 65 -7.12 -15.44 -2.45
C ASP A 65 -6.95 -14.24 -3.38
N LEU A 66 -8.06 -13.68 -3.90
CA LEU A 66 -8.02 -12.46 -4.70
C LEU A 66 -7.39 -11.30 -3.92
N ALA A 67 -7.69 -11.19 -2.62
CA ALA A 67 -7.14 -10.14 -1.79
C ALA A 67 -5.64 -10.31 -1.54
N ASP A 68 -5.16 -11.53 -1.41
CA ASP A 68 -3.75 -11.86 -1.24
C ASP A 68 -2.96 -11.62 -2.53
N ASP A 69 -3.48 -12.02 -3.69
CA ASP A 69 -2.90 -11.69 -5.00
C ASP A 69 -2.82 -10.18 -5.22
N THR A 70 -3.93 -9.47 -4.96
CA THR A 70 -3.97 -8.01 -5.05
C THR A 70 -2.96 -7.38 -4.09
N ARG A 71 -2.82 -7.94 -2.88
CA ARG A 71 -1.91 -7.46 -1.84
C ARG A 71 -0.46 -7.68 -2.26
N GLU A 72 -0.14 -8.80 -2.89
CA GLU A 72 1.21 -9.07 -3.38
C GLU A 72 1.65 -8.04 -4.42
N VAL A 73 0.85 -7.85 -5.47
CA VAL A 73 1.18 -6.92 -6.56
C VAL A 73 1.26 -5.48 -6.07
N THR A 74 0.32 -5.04 -5.22
CA THR A 74 0.41 -3.72 -4.57
C THR A 74 1.65 -3.59 -3.68
N GLY A 75 2.14 -4.70 -3.11
CA GLY A 75 3.38 -4.77 -2.34
C GLY A 75 4.62 -4.54 -3.19
N GLU A 76 4.66 -5.20 -4.34
CA GLU A 76 5.72 -5.05 -5.34
C GLU A 76 5.80 -3.62 -5.86
N LEU A 77 4.66 -3.07 -6.31
CA LEU A 77 4.57 -1.70 -6.79
C LEU A 77 5.01 -0.70 -5.71
N ARG A 78 4.55 -0.88 -4.47
CA ARG A 78 4.95 -0.02 -3.34
C ARG A 78 6.46 -0.05 -3.10
N ARG A 79 7.13 -1.19 -3.28
CA ARG A 79 8.59 -1.30 -3.15
C ARG A 79 9.29 -0.54 -4.27
N ARG A 80 8.83 -0.66 -5.52
CA ARG A 80 9.38 0.09 -6.66
C ARG A 80 9.23 1.60 -6.51
N PHE A 81 8.04 2.08 -6.14
CA PHE A 81 7.82 3.48 -5.75
C PHE A 81 8.70 3.87 -4.55
N GLY A 82 8.98 2.92 -3.66
CA GLY A 82 9.88 3.09 -2.52
C GLY A 82 11.29 3.39 -2.93
N HIS A 83 11.90 2.53 -3.74
CA HIS A 83 13.26 2.70 -4.23
C HIS A 83 13.44 4.04 -4.97
N SER A 84 12.49 4.40 -5.85
CA SER A 84 12.53 5.71 -6.53
C SER A 84 12.54 6.89 -5.55
N ARG A 85 11.62 6.88 -4.57
CA ARG A 85 11.53 7.94 -3.57
C ARG A 85 12.77 8.00 -2.69
N ASP A 86 13.27 6.85 -2.24
CA ASP A 86 14.39 6.76 -1.33
C ASP A 86 15.67 7.26 -2.04
N ALA A 87 15.87 6.93 -3.32
CA ALA A 87 16.94 7.50 -4.14
C ALA A 87 16.82 9.03 -4.30
N THR A 88 15.60 9.56 -4.48
CA THR A 88 15.37 11.03 -4.51
C THR A 88 15.70 11.67 -3.16
N VAL A 89 15.33 11.04 -2.04
CA VAL A 89 15.68 11.54 -0.70
C VAL A 89 17.19 11.59 -0.55
N MET A 90 17.90 10.50 -0.87
CA MET A 90 19.35 10.43 -0.73
C MET A 90 20.07 11.55 -1.49
N LEU A 91 19.65 11.85 -2.73
CA LEU A 91 20.20 12.97 -3.49
C LEU A 91 19.91 14.33 -2.83
N LYS A 92 18.67 14.57 -2.39
CA LYS A 92 18.30 15.82 -1.72
C LYS A 92 19.05 16.00 -0.39
N THR A 93 19.22 14.92 0.36
CA THR A 93 19.97 14.92 1.61
C THR A 93 21.45 15.19 1.34
N LEU A 94 22.04 14.59 0.29
CA LEU A 94 23.42 14.92 -0.09
C LEU A 94 23.55 16.42 -0.43
N GLN A 95 22.59 16.96 -1.18
CA GLN A 95 22.57 18.38 -1.54
C GLN A 95 22.46 19.29 -0.31
N SER A 96 21.63 18.93 0.68
CA SER A 96 21.50 19.73 1.90
C SER A 96 22.75 19.75 2.75
N PHE A 97 23.58 18.70 2.68
CA PHE A 97 24.85 18.59 3.41
C PHE A 97 26.07 18.90 2.54
N ALA A 98 25.90 19.37 1.30
CA ALA A 98 27.01 19.54 0.37
C ALA A 98 28.08 20.51 0.89
N GLY A 99 27.66 21.58 1.59
CA GLY A 99 28.58 22.53 2.21
C GLY A 99 29.40 21.93 3.37
N GLU A 100 28.79 21.08 4.18
CA GLU A 100 29.46 20.42 5.32
C GLU A 100 30.39 19.28 4.84
N LEU A 101 30.00 18.59 3.77
CA LEU A 101 30.72 17.43 3.25
C LEU A 101 31.82 17.78 2.24
N GLY A 102 31.80 18.99 1.67
CA GLY A 102 32.80 19.48 0.71
C GLY A 102 33.07 18.50 -0.43
N ASP A 103 34.35 18.17 -0.66
CA ASP A 103 34.79 17.24 -1.70
C ASP A 103 34.17 15.84 -1.59
N THR A 104 33.80 15.42 -0.38
CA THR A 104 33.13 14.14 -0.15
C THR A 104 31.77 14.11 -0.87
N ALA A 105 31.03 15.22 -0.86
CA ALA A 105 29.75 15.31 -1.56
C ALA A 105 29.94 15.14 -3.08
N SER A 106 30.96 15.77 -3.64
CA SER A 106 31.31 15.69 -5.06
C SER A 106 31.64 14.27 -5.50
N ARG A 107 32.29 13.47 -4.63
CA ARG A 107 32.61 12.05 -4.90
C ARG A 107 31.39 11.13 -4.80
N ILE A 108 30.47 11.40 -3.87
CA ILE A 108 29.26 10.59 -3.66
C ILE A 108 28.18 10.89 -4.72
N ASN A 109 28.08 12.14 -5.18
CA ASN A 109 27.00 12.58 -6.06
C ASN A 109 26.83 11.76 -7.36
N PRO A 110 27.91 11.36 -8.09
CA PRO A 110 27.79 10.51 -9.27
C PRO A 110 27.13 9.16 -8.98
N VAL A 111 27.46 8.54 -7.85
CA VAL A 111 26.91 7.23 -7.42
C VAL A 111 25.43 7.35 -7.12
N LEU A 112 25.03 8.34 -6.31
CA LEU A 112 23.62 8.56 -5.98
C LEU A 112 22.81 8.99 -7.21
N SER A 113 23.41 9.76 -8.12
CA SER A 113 22.78 10.15 -9.38
C SER A 113 22.53 8.95 -10.29
N ALA A 114 23.49 8.02 -10.39
CA ALA A 114 23.32 6.77 -11.12
C ALA A 114 22.22 5.90 -10.48
N HIS A 115 22.23 5.76 -9.15
CA HIS A 115 21.20 5.04 -8.41
C HIS A 115 19.80 5.63 -8.63
N HIS A 116 19.68 6.96 -8.61
CA HIS A 116 18.42 7.66 -8.88
C HIS A 116 17.92 7.44 -10.31
N ARG A 117 18.81 7.45 -11.32
CA ARG A 117 18.44 7.13 -12.70
C ARG A 117 17.91 5.71 -12.83
N GLN A 118 18.60 4.74 -12.24
CA GLN A 118 18.16 3.34 -12.24
C GLN A 118 16.79 3.18 -11.56
N ALA A 119 16.61 3.76 -10.39
CA ALA A 119 15.34 3.70 -9.65
C ALA A 119 14.19 4.40 -10.41
N SER A 120 14.50 5.48 -11.13
CA SER A 120 13.53 6.18 -11.99
C SER A 120 13.15 5.37 -13.23
N ALA A 121 14.10 4.62 -13.81
CA ALA A 121 13.84 3.75 -14.96
C ALA A 121 12.86 2.62 -14.64
N MET A 122 12.83 2.12 -13.39
CA MET A 122 11.84 1.11 -12.95
C MET A 122 10.39 1.61 -12.95
N LEU A 123 10.19 2.93 -13.05
CA LEU A 123 8.88 3.59 -13.11
C LEU A 123 8.66 4.30 -14.45
N ASP A 124 9.42 3.91 -15.48
CA ASP A 124 9.26 4.45 -16.82
C ASP A 124 7.90 4.10 -17.44
N ARG A 125 7.59 4.70 -18.59
CA ARG A 125 6.26 4.55 -19.20
C ARG A 125 5.96 3.12 -19.63
N ARG A 126 6.96 2.34 -20.07
CA ARG A 126 6.78 0.95 -20.49
C ARG A 126 6.50 0.05 -19.29
N SER A 127 7.29 0.16 -18.23
CA SER A 127 7.09 -0.60 -16.98
C SER A 127 5.73 -0.32 -16.35
N ARG A 128 5.29 0.95 -16.37
CA ARG A 128 3.99 1.35 -15.82
C ARG A 128 2.78 0.80 -16.58
N ARG A 129 2.91 0.51 -17.87
CA ARG A 129 1.81 -0.05 -18.67
C ARG A 129 1.38 -1.40 -18.09
N TRP A 130 2.34 -2.28 -17.82
CA TRP A 130 2.05 -3.59 -17.25
C TRP A 130 1.40 -3.48 -15.87
N ASP A 131 1.89 -2.60 -15.01
CA ASP A 131 1.29 -2.37 -13.70
C ASP A 131 -0.13 -1.84 -13.79
N ARG A 132 -0.37 -0.89 -14.69
CA ARG A 132 -1.70 -0.33 -14.96
C ARG A 132 -2.66 -1.45 -15.35
N ASP A 133 -2.26 -2.29 -16.30
CA ASP A 133 -3.11 -3.36 -16.81
C ASP A 133 -3.41 -4.40 -15.71
N ARG A 134 -2.42 -4.70 -14.85
CA ARG A 134 -2.64 -5.55 -13.66
C ARG A 134 -3.62 -4.91 -12.67
N MET A 135 -3.46 -3.62 -12.36
CA MET A 135 -4.37 -2.91 -11.44
C MET A 135 -5.81 -2.84 -12.00
N ALA A 136 -5.95 -2.58 -13.30
CA ALA A 136 -7.24 -2.55 -13.99
C ALA A 136 -7.92 -3.93 -13.93
N ARG A 137 -7.18 -5.00 -14.24
CA ARG A 137 -7.66 -6.38 -14.15
C ARG A 137 -8.11 -6.75 -12.74
N PHE A 138 -7.35 -6.38 -11.70
CA PHE A 138 -7.82 -6.58 -10.33
C PHE A 138 -9.12 -5.81 -10.07
N GLY A 139 -9.23 -4.57 -10.53
CA GLY A 139 -10.47 -3.80 -10.41
C GLY A 139 -11.68 -4.49 -11.03
N GLU A 140 -11.52 -5.12 -12.19
CA GLU A 140 -12.56 -5.93 -12.84
C GLU A 140 -12.89 -7.20 -12.04
N LEU A 141 -11.87 -7.95 -11.61
CA LEU A 141 -12.05 -9.15 -10.78
C LEU A 141 -12.80 -8.83 -9.47
N TRP A 142 -12.45 -7.73 -8.81
CA TRP A 142 -13.13 -7.28 -7.59
C TRP A 142 -14.59 -6.91 -7.83
N ARG A 143 -14.94 -6.31 -8.98
CA ARG A 143 -16.34 -6.01 -9.34
C ARG A 143 -17.14 -7.27 -9.67
N ALA A 144 -16.51 -8.26 -10.31
CA ALA A 144 -17.15 -9.49 -10.72
C ALA A 144 -17.29 -10.52 -9.58
N SER A 145 -16.52 -10.36 -8.50
CA SER A 145 -16.47 -11.35 -7.42
C SER A 145 -17.56 -11.11 -6.38
N PRO A 146 -18.44 -12.10 -6.11
CA PRO A 146 -19.42 -11.98 -5.04
C PRO A 146 -18.74 -12.05 -3.67
N ILE A 147 -18.87 -10.99 -2.89
CA ILE A 147 -18.29 -10.92 -1.54
C ILE A 147 -19.34 -11.40 -0.54
N ARG A 148 -19.05 -12.51 0.13
CA ARG A 148 -19.93 -13.11 1.15
C ARG A 148 -19.36 -12.89 2.53
N GLY A 149 -20.22 -12.70 3.52
CA GLY A 149 -19.84 -12.52 4.91
C GLY A 149 -20.61 -11.40 5.58
N ASN A 150 -20.02 -10.86 6.64
CA ASN A 150 -20.56 -9.72 7.38
C ASN A 150 -19.42 -8.86 7.96
N ALA A 151 -19.76 -7.67 8.42
CA ALA A 151 -18.87 -6.68 9.02
C ALA A 151 -18.03 -7.25 10.17
N SER A 152 -18.54 -8.26 10.88
CA SER A 152 -17.81 -8.87 12.00
C SER A 152 -16.43 -9.42 11.58
N HIS A 153 -16.26 -9.83 10.32
CA HIS A 153 -14.96 -10.25 9.78
C HIS A 153 -13.97 -9.08 9.69
N LEU A 154 -14.43 -7.93 9.18
CA LEU A 154 -13.64 -6.71 9.12
C LEU A 154 -13.23 -6.27 10.53
N CYS A 155 -14.19 -6.27 11.48
CA CYS A 155 -13.94 -5.93 12.88
C CYS A 155 -12.92 -6.88 13.52
N LYS A 156 -13.04 -8.20 13.31
CA LYS A 156 -12.07 -9.20 13.80
C LYS A 156 -10.66 -8.93 13.24
N GLY A 157 -10.55 -8.56 11.97
CA GLY A 157 -9.29 -8.15 11.34
C GLY A 157 -8.65 -6.93 12.00
N ALA A 158 -9.45 -5.87 12.24
CA ALA A 158 -9.01 -4.66 12.92
C ALA A 158 -8.56 -4.93 14.37
N VAL A 159 -9.32 -5.73 15.12
CA VAL A 159 -8.98 -6.16 16.49
C VAL A 159 -7.67 -6.96 16.51
N LYS A 160 -7.42 -7.81 15.51
CA LYS A 160 -6.16 -8.56 15.39
C LYS A 160 -4.96 -7.62 15.19
N ALA A 161 -5.13 -6.55 14.40
CA ALA A 161 -4.10 -5.52 14.22
C ALA A 161 -3.82 -4.75 15.52
N TYR A 162 -4.86 -4.32 16.24
CA TYR A 162 -4.73 -3.71 17.57
C TYR A 162 -3.99 -4.61 18.56
N ARG A 163 -4.40 -5.87 18.69
CA ARG A 163 -3.75 -6.84 19.58
C ARG A 163 -2.28 -7.07 19.22
N ARG A 164 -1.94 -7.03 17.92
CA ARG A 164 -0.54 -7.08 17.48
C ARG A 164 0.23 -5.84 17.92
N ALA A 165 -0.31 -4.65 17.73
CA ALA A 165 0.33 -3.41 18.19
C ALA A 165 0.57 -3.43 19.70
N ARG A 166 -0.45 -3.78 20.50
CA ARG A 166 -0.33 -3.91 21.96
C ARG A 166 0.78 -4.88 22.37
N ARG A 167 0.88 -6.05 21.74
CA ARG A 167 1.96 -7.01 22.03
C ARG A 167 3.35 -6.45 21.72
N GLN A 168 3.51 -5.73 20.62
CA GLN A 168 4.81 -5.14 20.27
C GLN A 168 5.17 -3.97 21.20
N ALA A 169 4.20 -3.18 21.65
CA ALA A 169 4.42 -2.14 22.65
C ALA A 169 4.88 -2.73 24.00
N LEU A 170 4.25 -3.82 24.45
CA LEU A 170 4.69 -4.54 25.66
C LEU A 170 6.10 -5.12 25.50
N ALA A 171 6.47 -5.59 24.31
CA ALA A 171 7.83 -6.07 24.05
C ALA A 171 8.85 -4.93 24.09
N LEU A 172 8.52 -3.77 23.51
CA LEU A 172 9.37 -2.58 23.55
C LEU A 172 9.56 -2.07 24.99
N GLY A 173 8.50 -2.03 25.80
CA GLY A 173 8.58 -1.69 27.22
C GLY A 173 9.43 -2.65 28.07
N LYS A 174 9.77 -3.84 27.53
CA LYS A 174 10.70 -4.80 28.13
C LYS A 174 12.12 -4.69 27.54
N GLY A 175 12.46 -3.58 26.89
CA GLY A 175 13.79 -3.33 26.30
C GLY A 175 14.06 -4.05 24.98
N LYS A 176 13.03 -4.58 24.29
CA LYS A 176 13.21 -5.23 22.99
C LYS A 176 13.10 -4.21 21.85
N ASP A 177 14.17 -3.49 21.57
CA ASP A 177 14.18 -2.42 20.54
C ASP A 177 13.78 -2.91 19.14
N ALA A 178 14.07 -4.17 18.82
CA ALA A 178 13.63 -4.82 17.59
C ALA A 178 12.09 -4.80 17.41
N ALA A 179 11.32 -4.57 18.48
CA ALA A 179 9.86 -4.43 18.43
C ALA A 179 9.38 -3.08 17.88
N LEU A 180 10.25 -2.05 17.77
CA LEU A 180 9.87 -0.71 17.33
C LEU A 180 9.32 -0.70 15.90
N HIS A 181 10.01 -1.34 14.96
CA HIS A 181 9.56 -1.41 13.56
C HIS A 181 8.25 -2.21 13.40
N PRO A 182 8.12 -3.44 13.96
CA PRO A 182 6.85 -4.16 14.00
C PRO A 182 5.70 -3.40 14.66
N LEU A 183 5.95 -2.67 15.76
CA LEU A 183 4.97 -1.82 16.43
C LEU A 183 4.45 -0.74 15.48
N ARG A 184 5.35 0.06 14.92
CA ARG A 184 5.00 1.12 13.97
C ARG A 184 4.15 0.59 12.80
N LYS A 185 4.54 -0.56 12.24
CA LYS A 185 3.79 -1.20 11.15
C LYS A 185 2.39 -1.62 11.59
N ALA A 186 2.24 -2.21 12.78
CA ALA A 186 0.95 -2.61 13.32
C ALA A 186 0.04 -1.42 13.61
N CYS A 187 0.58 -0.32 14.13
CA CYS A 187 -0.16 0.93 14.35
C CYS A 187 -0.68 1.51 13.03
N VAL A 188 0.16 1.57 11.98
CA VAL A 188 -0.25 2.06 10.66
C VAL A 188 -1.33 1.16 10.03
N ASP A 189 -1.17 -0.17 10.11
CA ASP A 189 -2.19 -1.10 9.63
C ASP A 189 -3.53 -0.86 10.37
N HIS A 190 -3.51 -0.74 11.71
CA HIS A 190 -4.72 -0.50 12.51
C HIS A 190 -5.35 0.86 12.24
N GLN A 191 -4.57 1.93 12.11
CA GLN A 191 -5.05 3.26 11.73
C GLN A 191 -5.80 3.21 10.40
N ASN A 192 -5.24 2.52 9.40
CA ASN A 192 -5.90 2.37 8.10
C ASN A 192 -7.18 1.53 8.18
N HIS A 193 -7.28 0.59 9.13
CA HIS A 193 -8.50 -0.19 9.38
C HIS A 193 -9.61 0.61 10.06
N LEU A 194 -9.28 1.67 10.80
CA LEU A 194 -10.27 2.52 11.47
C LEU A 194 -10.72 3.70 10.59
N ALA A 195 -9.95 4.05 9.57
CA ALA A 195 -10.13 5.27 8.77
C ALA A 195 -10.78 5.05 7.40
N PHE A 196 -11.30 3.85 7.11
CA PHE A 196 -12.05 3.57 5.88
C PHE A 196 -13.54 3.47 6.19
#